data_AF-A0A2V9WMK6-F1
#
_entry.id   AF-A0A2V9WMK6-F1
#
_cell.length_a   1.000
_cell.length_b   1.000
_cell.length_c   1.000
_cell.angle_alpha   90.00
_cell.angle_beta   90.00
_cell.angle_gamma   90.00
#
_symmetry.space_group_name_H-M   'P 1'
#
loop_
_entity.id
_entity.type
_entity.pdbx_description
1 polymer ?
#
loop_
_entity_poly.entity_id
_entity_poly.type
_entity_poly.pdbx_seq_one_letter_code
_entity_poly.pdbx_strand_id
1 'polypeptide(L)'
;MVGLGRKRYSRQSTKSCGCFCFAIGLFISMMTGLCPTELHAAEKVERRAVYKVAPIYPQSLKRYRISGIVRLDIVISSRGTVDSVSLVGGNPMFVDAAVTAV
;
A
#
# COMPACT_ATOMS: atom_id res chain seq x y z
N MET A 1 16.95 -16.16 -11.03
CA MET A 1 17.13 -15.68 -9.65
C MET A 1 17.04 -14.16 -9.65
N VAL A 2 15.90 -13.56 -9.27
CA VAL A 2 15.81 -12.10 -9.07
C VAL A 2 15.12 -11.85 -7.74
N GLY A 3 15.87 -11.20 -6.85
CA GLY A 3 15.58 -11.05 -5.43
C GLY A 3 14.37 -10.18 -5.14
N LEU A 4 13.61 -10.62 -4.14
CA LEU A 4 12.44 -9.98 -3.57
C LEU A 4 12.78 -8.59 -2.99
N GLY A 5 12.23 -7.54 -3.62
CA GLY A 5 12.15 -6.20 -3.05
C GLY A 5 11.16 -6.17 -1.89
N ARG A 6 11.68 -6.10 -0.67
CA ARG A 6 10.94 -6.02 0.60
C ARG A 6 10.01 -4.80 0.61
N LYS A 7 8.69 -5.01 0.55
CA LYS A 7 7.70 -3.99 0.93
C LYS A 7 7.76 -3.82 2.46
N ARG A 8 8.27 -2.68 2.93
CA ARG A 8 7.99 -2.18 4.29
C ARG A 8 6.56 -1.61 4.29
N TYR A 9 5.59 -2.47 4.52
CA TYR A 9 4.27 -2.09 5.06
C TYR A 9 4.36 -2.29 6.58
N SER A 10 3.79 -1.35 7.35
CA SER A 10 3.59 -1.41 8.80
C SER A 10 4.69 -0.75 9.63
N ARG A 11 4.48 0.54 9.91
CA ARG A 11 4.54 1.05 11.28
C ARG A 11 3.22 1.77 11.50
N GLN A 12 2.20 1.04 11.95
CA GLN A 12 1.93 0.84 13.37
C GLN A 12 1.58 2.18 14.03
N SER A 13 0.42 2.68 13.60
CA SER A 13 -0.50 3.39 14.47
C SER A 13 -0.93 2.40 15.55
N THR A 14 -0.41 2.58 16.75
CA THR A 14 -0.96 2.08 18.02
C THR A 14 -0.08 2.66 19.12
N LYS A 15 -0.67 2.85 20.31
CA LYS A 15 -0.04 3.29 21.57
C LYS A 15 -0.01 4.81 21.84
N SER A 16 -1.15 5.49 21.81
CA SER A 16 -1.39 6.61 22.75
C SER A 16 -2.87 6.96 22.93
N CYS A 17 -3.74 5.95 23.10
CA CYS A 17 -5.15 6.15 23.47
C CYS A 17 -5.57 5.27 24.68
N GLY A 18 -4.59 4.65 25.35
CA GLY A 18 -4.82 3.54 26.28
C GLY A 18 -4.92 3.88 27.77
N CYS A 19 -4.79 5.14 28.18
CA CYS A 19 -4.78 5.50 29.61
C CYS A 19 -5.96 6.34 30.07
N PHE A 20 -6.69 7.00 29.16
CA PHE A 20 -7.80 7.87 29.57
C PHE A 20 -9.12 7.09 29.77
N CYS A 21 -9.30 5.96 29.08
CA CYS A 21 -10.51 5.14 29.18
C CYS A 21 -10.54 4.21 30.41
N PHE A 22 -9.40 3.99 31.08
CA PHE A 22 -9.29 2.99 32.15
C PHE A 22 -9.97 3.43 33.46
N ALA A 23 -10.11 4.74 33.71
CA ALA A 23 -10.75 5.26 34.92
C ALA A 23 -12.29 5.36 34.81
N ILE A 24 -12.83 5.45 33.60
CA ILE A 24 -14.29 5.53 33.36
C ILE A 24 -14.90 4.12 33.19
N GLY A 25 -14.08 3.14 32.77
CA GLY A 25 -14.49 1.76 32.49
C GLY A 25 -14.91 0.93 33.72
N LEU A 26 -14.52 1.30 34.94
CA LEU A 26 -14.91 0.56 36.15
C LEU A 26 -16.37 0.81 36.56
N PHE A 27 -16.96 1.94 36.15
CA PHE A 27 -18.35 2.29 36.49
C PHE A 27 -19.37 1.82 35.45
N ILE A 28 -18.95 1.58 34.21
CA ILE A 28 -19.84 1.16 33.10
C ILE A 28 -19.94 -0.38 33.00
N SER A 29 -19.00 -1.12 33.59
CA SER A 29 -18.90 -2.60 33.51
C SER A 29 -20.03 -3.38 34.23
N MET A 30 -20.74 -2.77 35.18
CA MET A 30 -21.69 -3.50 36.04
C MET A 30 -23.13 -3.55 35.48
N MET A 31 -23.46 -2.80 34.42
CA MET A 31 -24.86 -2.60 33.98
C MET A 31 -25.12 -2.80 32.49
N THR A 32 -24.22 -3.40 31.72
CA THR A 32 -24.54 -3.81 30.34
C THR A 32 -24.00 -5.19 30.06
N GLY A 33 -24.91 -6.16 30.23
CA GLY A 33 -24.71 -7.54 29.84
C GLY A 33 -24.47 -7.69 28.33
N LEU A 34 -23.73 -8.76 28.03
CA LEU A 34 -23.61 -9.47 26.75
C LEU A 34 -23.99 -8.67 25.49
N CYS A 35 -22.96 -8.17 24.82
CA CYS A 35 -22.92 -8.21 23.36
C CYS A 35 -21.54 -8.76 22.97
N PRO A 36 -21.42 -10.02 22.54
CA PRO A 36 -20.25 -10.42 21.77
C PRO A 36 -20.35 -9.69 20.43
N THR A 37 -19.70 -8.54 20.31
CA THR A 37 -19.48 -7.92 19.01
C THR A 37 -18.47 -8.79 18.26
N GLU A 38 -18.99 -9.69 17.43
CA GLU A 38 -18.27 -10.41 16.40
C GLU A 38 -17.65 -9.40 15.42
N LEU A 39 -16.41 -9.05 15.70
CA LEU A 39 -15.60 -8.15 14.91
C LEU A 39 -15.11 -8.95 13.69
N HIS A 40 -15.94 -9.00 12.65
CA HIS A 40 -15.55 -9.53 11.35
C HIS A 40 -14.34 -8.75 10.84
N ALA A 41 -13.16 -9.30 11.07
CA ALA A 41 -11.92 -8.80 10.52
C ALA A 41 -12.04 -8.91 9.00
N ALA A 42 -12.18 -7.76 8.32
CA ALA A 42 -12.16 -7.69 6.88
C ALA A 42 -10.81 -8.24 6.40
N GLU A 43 -10.82 -9.48 5.93
CA GLU A 43 -9.69 -10.11 5.28
C GLU A 43 -9.39 -9.30 4.02
N LYS A 44 -8.35 -8.47 4.11
CA LYS A 44 -7.87 -7.66 3.00
C LYS A 44 -7.29 -8.60 1.96
N VAL A 45 -8.13 -9.07 1.03
CA VAL A 45 -7.72 -9.86 -0.13
C VAL A 45 -6.68 -9.04 -0.91
N GLU A 46 -5.41 -9.32 -0.63
CA GLU A 46 -4.31 -8.68 -1.32
C GLU A 46 -4.29 -9.22 -2.75
N ARG A 47 -4.78 -8.40 -3.70
CA ARG A 47 -4.67 -8.69 -5.13
C ARG A 47 -3.21 -8.99 -5.45
N ARG A 48 -2.91 -10.25 -5.73
CA ARG A 48 -1.56 -10.74 -5.99
C ARG A 48 -1.20 -10.42 -7.44
N ALA A 49 -0.12 -9.68 -7.65
CA ALA A 49 0.43 -9.47 -8.98
C ALA A 49 0.94 -10.80 -9.53
N VAL A 50 0.37 -11.24 -10.65
CA VAL A 50 0.73 -12.51 -11.31
C VAL A 50 2.06 -12.36 -12.06
N TYR A 51 2.27 -11.22 -12.71
CA TYR A 51 3.45 -10.92 -13.49
C TYR A 51 3.85 -9.46 -13.30
N LYS A 52 5.15 -9.19 -13.32
CA LYS A 52 5.69 -7.83 -13.19
C LYS A 52 6.89 -7.67 -14.10
N VAL A 53 6.81 -6.71 -15.02
CA VAL A 53 7.91 -6.33 -15.89
C VAL A 53 8.74 -5.25 -15.18
N ALA A 54 10.07 -5.32 -15.33
CA ALA A 54 10.95 -4.28 -14.83
C ALA A 54 11.03 -3.13 -15.86
N PRO A 55 10.91 -1.86 -15.42
CA PRO A 55 10.97 -0.72 -16.34
C PRO A 55 12.37 -0.56 -16.93
N ILE A 56 12.42 -0.24 -18.23
CA ILE A 56 13.66 -0.01 -18.95
C ILE A 56 14.18 1.38 -18.60
N TYR A 57 15.40 1.45 -18.09
CA TYR A 57 16.02 2.71 -17.73
C TYR A 57 16.44 3.49 -19.01
N PRO A 58 15.93 4.71 -19.26
CA PRO A 58 16.20 5.46 -20.49
C PRO A 58 17.67 5.83 -20.66
N GLN A 59 18.18 5.76 -21.89
CA GLN A 59 19.59 6.10 -22.16
C GLN A 59 19.91 7.58 -21.90
N SER A 60 18.96 8.47 -22.15
CA SER A 60 19.08 9.90 -21.88
C SER A 60 19.43 10.16 -20.41
N LEU A 61 18.66 9.59 -19.49
CA LEU A 61 18.85 9.75 -18.05
C LEU A 61 20.13 9.06 -17.55
N LYS A 62 20.60 8.04 -18.27
CA LYS A 62 21.75 7.22 -17.84
C LYS A 62 23.04 8.01 -17.98
N ARG A 63 23.12 8.83 -19.03
CA ARG A 63 24.24 9.75 -19.26
C ARG A 63 24.34 10.80 -18.16
N TYR A 64 23.20 11.31 -17.71
CA TYR A 64 23.13 12.31 -16.64
C TYR A 64 23.12 11.72 -15.23
N ARG A 65 23.13 10.38 -15.09
CA ARG A 65 23.12 9.66 -13.80
C ARG A 65 21.96 10.06 -12.87
N ILE A 66 20.82 10.42 -13.46
CA ILE A 66 19.65 10.86 -12.70
C ILE A 66 19.02 9.65 -12.03
N SER A 67 18.65 9.74 -10.75
CA SER A 67 17.95 8.66 -10.07
C SER A 67 16.73 9.21 -9.36
N GLY A 68 15.76 8.33 -9.10
CA GLY A 68 14.53 8.74 -8.48
C GLY A 68 13.58 7.57 -8.31
N ILE A 69 12.55 7.80 -7.49
CA ILE A 69 11.47 6.86 -7.25
C ILE A 69 10.25 7.39 -7.99
N VAL A 70 9.47 6.49 -8.61
CA VAL A 70 8.17 6.79 -9.22
C VAL A 70 7.09 6.01 -8.48
N ARG A 71 5.98 6.68 -8.19
CA ARG A 71 4.79 6.10 -7.56
C ARG A 71 3.62 6.25 -8.53
N LEU A 72 3.10 5.11 -8.96
CA LEU A 72 1.93 5.02 -9.82
C LEU A 72 0.75 4.47 -9.01
N ASP A 73 -0.42 5.04 -9.25
CA ASP A 73 -1.69 4.43 -8.90
C ASP A 73 -2.26 3.76 -10.13
N ILE A 74 -2.72 2.52 -9.98
CA ILE A 74 -3.07 1.66 -11.10
C ILE A 74 -4.39 0.98 -10.77
N VAL A 75 -5.36 1.12 -11.68
CA VAL A 75 -6.64 0.43 -11.61
C VAL A 75 -6.58 -0.79 -12.51
N ILE A 76 -6.85 -1.97 -11.94
CA ILE A 76 -6.87 -3.26 -12.64
C ILE A 76 -8.31 -3.76 -12.67
N SER A 77 -8.86 -4.02 -13.86
CA SER A 77 -10.20 -4.59 -14.00
C SER A 77 -10.20 -6.07 -13.61
N SER A 78 -11.40 -6.62 -13.38
CA SER A 78 -11.59 -8.03 -13.02
C SER A 78 -11.04 -9.02 -14.06
N ARG A 79 -10.76 -8.57 -15.29
CA ARG A 79 -10.10 -9.35 -16.35
C ARG A 79 -8.58 -9.48 -16.16
N GLY A 80 -7.99 -8.76 -15.20
CA GLY A 80 -6.55 -8.72 -14.96
C GLY A 80 -5.78 -7.76 -15.87
N THR A 81 -6.49 -6.89 -16.60
CA THR A 81 -5.91 -5.86 -17.47
C THR A 81 -5.83 -4.52 -16.74
N VAL A 82 -4.90 -3.66 -17.15
CA VAL A 82 -4.72 -2.33 -16.58
C VAL A 82 -5.68 -1.36 -17.26
N ASP A 83 -6.61 -0.77 -16.51
CA ASP A 83 -7.60 0.17 -17.05
C ASP A 83 -7.10 1.61 -17.04
N SER A 84 -6.37 1.99 -15.99
CA SER A 84 -5.93 3.37 -15.80
C SER A 84 -4.67 3.42 -14.96
N VAL A 85 -3.77 4.32 -15.37
CA VAL A 85 -2.51 4.60 -14.69
C VAL A 85 -2.45 6.09 -14.38
N SER A 86 -2.32 6.43 -13.10
CA SER A 86 -2.20 7.82 -12.63
C SER A 86 -0.88 8.02 -11.90
N LEU A 87 -0.24 9.17 -12.13
CA LEU A 87 0.99 9.52 -11.45
C LEU A 87 0.68 10.08 -10.05
N VAL A 88 1.06 9.37 -9.00
CA VAL A 88 0.92 9.85 -7.61
C VAL A 88 2.11 10.73 -7.23
N GLY A 89 3.27 10.46 -7.81
CA GLY A 89 4.43 11.31 -7.64
C GLY A 89 5.74 10.64 -8.03
N GLY A 90 6.83 11.39 -7.88
CA GLY A 90 8.17 10.97 -8.28
C GLY A 90 8.75 11.84 -9.37
N ASN A 91 9.85 11.37 -9.96
CA ASN A 91 10.51 12.11 -11.03
C ASN A 91 9.76 11.87 -12.37
N PRO A 92 9.20 12.93 -12.99
CA PRO A 92 8.39 12.81 -14.21
C PRO A 92 9.17 12.24 -15.41
N MET A 93 10.50 12.32 -15.40
CA MET A 93 11.35 11.80 -16.47
C MET A 93 11.33 10.26 -16.57
N PHE A 94 10.93 9.56 -15.49
CA PHE A 94 10.84 8.09 -15.47
C PHE A 94 9.42 7.57 -15.71
N VAL A 95 8.45 8.44 -15.99
CA VAL A 95 7.03 8.05 -16.10
C VAL A 95 6.81 7.15 -17.30
N ASP A 96 7.36 7.50 -18.45
CA ASP A 96 7.23 6.72 -19.68
C ASP A 96 7.77 5.28 -19.52
N ALA A 97 8.97 5.16 -18.95
CA ALA A 97 9.58 3.88 -18.61
C ALA A 97 8.75 3.06 -17.60
N ALA A 98 8.07 3.74 -16.68
CA ALA A 98 7.23 3.09 -15.69
C ALA A 98 5.90 2.63 -16.29
N VAL A 99 5.28 3.42 -17.18
CA VAL A 99 4.02 3.09 -17.87
C VAL A 99 4.20 1.90 -18.82
N THR A 100 5.31 1.86 -19.54
CA THR A 100 5.63 0.74 -20.46
C THR A 100 5.88 -0.60 -19.76
N ALA A 101 6.06 -0.61 -18.44
CA ALA A 101 6.35 -1.81 -17.66
C ALA A 101 5.13 -2.44 -16.96
N VAL A 102 3.95 -1.82 -17.10
CA VAL A 102 2.69 -2.30 -16.52
C VAL A 102 1.85 -2.96 -17.60
#